data_AF-A0AAU3QY99-F1
#
_entry.id   AF-A0AAU3QY99-F1
#
_cell.length_a   1.000
_cell.length_b   1.000
_cell.length_c   1.000
_cell.angle_alpha   90.00
_cell.angle_beta   90.00
_cell.angle_gamma   90.00
#
_symmetry.space_group_name_H-M   'P 1'
#
loop_
_entity.id
_entity.type
_entity.pdbx_description
1 polymer ?
#
loop_
_entity_poly.entity_id
_entity_poly.type
_entity_poly.pdbx_seq_one_letter_code
_entity_poly.pdbx_strand_id
1 'polypeptide(L)'
;MTVYGIARQLPEIAVLRDHCRSMAMVEAVLSPDWADRYYSFDARWSETESMASMRNGSGDEYSIVFSAAGAYIRGFAHESPMGPYAADGPWPGVLDEVPIVFRSCVEEPAFSDEDGMPVVTTCMWREAEDDTWKSGVIDFPADMVGDPDGAGYLFRLLVDRSAEAFQQWAEDYYEAPVDLEAVRHVFDSRPLTDTIVNALNSEIAMADLEKDIAEIGYPQG
;
A
#
# COMPACT_ATOMS: atom_id res chain seq x y z
N MET A 1 7.17 -5.03 -14.53
CA MET A 1 7.25 -3.58 -14.78
C MET A 1 7.94 -3.03 -13.57
N THR A 2 9.12 -2.43 -13.70
CA THR A 2 9.87 -1.97 -12.52
C THR A 2 9.25 -0.73 -11.89
N VAL A 3 9.83 -0.30 -10.78
CA VAL A 3 9.50 0.94 -10.07
C VAL A 3 9.41 2.17 -10.97
N TYR A 4 10.25 2.25 -12.01
CA TYR A 4 10.21 3.36 -12.98
C TYR A 4 8.89 3.42 -13.76
N GLY A 5 8.30 2.25 -14.05
CA GLY A 5 6.99 2.18 -14.69
C GLY A 5 5.86 2.54 -13.73
N ILE A 6 5.98 2.12 -12.47
CA ILE A 6 5.00 2.42 -11.42
C ILE A 6 4.99 3.92 -11.11
N ALA A 7 6.15 4.53 -10.89
CA ALA A 7 6.27 5.97 -10.58
C ALA A 7 5.59 6.86 -11.63
N ARG A 8 5.63 6.48 -12.91
CA ARG A 8 4.99 7.22 -14.00
C ARG A 8 3.46 7.12 -14.04
N GLN A 9 2.89 6.14 -13.34
CA GLN A 9 1.45 5.85 -13.37
C GLN A 9 0.76 6.15 -12.05
N LEU A 10 1.51 6.28 -10.95
CA LEU A 10 0.94 6.65 -9.66
C LEU A 10 0.29 8.04 -9.73
N PRO A 11 -0.88 8.22 -9.06
CA PRO A 11 -1.61 9.47 -9.08
C PRO A 11 -1.00 10.50 -8.12
N GLU A 12 -1.64 11.65 -7.94
CA GLU A 12 -1.27 12.59 -6.89
C GLU A 12 -1.38 12.00 -5.49
N ILE A 13 -0.59 12.53 -4.55
CA ILE A 13 -0.47 12.02 -3.17
C ILE A 13 -1.83 11.91 -2.49
N ALA A 14 -2.66 12.96 -2.57
CA ALA A 14 -3.98 12.97 -1.96
C ALA A 14 -4.88 11.86 -2.54
N VAL A 15 -4.84 11.69 -3.85
CA VAL A 15 -5.65 10.68 -4.56
C VAL A 15 -5.17 9.27 -4.22
N LEU A 16 -3.85 9.04 -4.11
CA LEU A 16 -3.30 7.76 -3.67
C LEU A 16 -3.72 7.44 -2.22
N ARG A 17 -3.61 8.44 -1.33
CA ARG A 17 -4.00 8.29 0.08
C ARG A 17 -5.47 7.92 0.23
N ASP A 18 -6.36 8.63 -0.46
CA ASP A 18 -7.80 8.37 -0.39
C ASP A 18 -8.13 6.97 -0.97
N HIS A 19 -7.44 6.56 -2.04
CA HIS A 19 -7.57 5.21 -2.60
C HIS A 19 -7.13 4.12 -1.61
N CYS A 20 -5.96 4.26 -0.99
CA CYS A 20 -5.49 3.33 0.04
C CYS A 20 -6.46 3.24 1.23
N ARG A 21 -7.03 4.37 1.64
CA ARG A 21 -8.03 4.43 2.70
C ARG A 21 -9.31 3.67 2.32
N SER A 22 -9.79 3.81 1.08
CA SER A 22 -10.94 3.05 0.59
C SER A 22 -10.66 1.55 0.49
N MET A 23 -9.47 1.14 0.02
CA MET A 23 -9.09 -0.27 0.01
C MET A 23 -9.08 -0.87 1.42
N ALA A 24 -8.46 -0.19 2.39
CA ALA A 24 -8.44 -0.62 3.78
C ALA A 24 -9.85 -0.73 4.40
N MET A 25 -10.77 0.14 3.99
CA MET A 25 -12.15 0.08 4.48
C MET A 25 -12.91 -1.12 3.90
N VAL A 26 -12.71 -1.45 2.62
CA VAL A 26 -13.30 -2.69 2.06
C VAL A 26 -12.69 -3.93 2.72
N GLU A 27 -11.36 -3.95 2.93
CA GLU A 27 -10.66 -5.01 3.66
C GLU A 27 -11.22 -5.25 5.06
N ALA A 28 -11.44 -4.19 5.84
CA ALA A 28 -11.99 -4.33 7.19
C ALA A 28 -13.39 -4.96 7.21
N VAL A 29 -14.15 -4.82 6.12
CA VAL A 29 -15.46 -5.47 5.97
C VAL A 29 -15.31 -6.92 5.52
N LEU A 30 -14.43 -7.20 4.54
CA LEU A 30 -14.24 -8.55 3.98
C LEU A 30 -13.45 -9.47 4.92
N SER A 31 -12.48 -8.94 5.65
CA SER A 31 -11.61 -9.64 6.60
C SER A 31 -11.63 -8.90 7.96
N PRO A 32 -12.61 -9.22 8.82
CA PRO A 32 -12.78 -8.52 10.10
C PRO A 32 -11.59 -8.69 11.05
N ASP A 33 -10.89 -9.83 11.01
CA ASP A 33 -9.67 -10.03 11.80
C ASP A 33 -8.51 -9.26 11.18
N TRP A 34 -7.94 -8.34 11.95
CA TRP A 34 -6.84 -7.47 11.52
C TRP A 34 -5.60 -8.25 11.08
N ALA A 35 -5.31 -9.40 11.72
CA ALA A 35 -4.12 -10.19 11.41
C ALA A 35 -4.15 -10.79 10.00
N ASP A 36 -5.36 -10.97 9.44
CA ASP A 36 -5.60 -11.60 8.14
C ASP A 36 -5.83 -10.57 7.03
N ARG A 37 -5.73 -9.25 7.32
CA ARG A 37 -5.97 -8.20 6.33
C ARG A 37 -4.80 -8.05 5.37
N TYR A 38 -5.14 -7.92 4.10
CA TYR A 38 -4.16 -7.74 3.04
C TYR A 38 -3.77 -6.28 2.87
N TYR A 39 -4.75 -5.36 2.92
CA TYR A 39 -4.53 -3.92 2.90
C TYR A 39 -5.02 -3.26 4.19
N SER A 40 -4.28 -2.28 4.70
CA SER A 40 -4.62 -1.56 5.92
C SER A 40 -4.22 -0.09 5.82
N PHE A 41 -4.87 0.75 6.64
CA PHE A 41 -4.61 2.17 6.70
C PHE A 41 -4.72 2.66 8.14
N ASP A 42 -3.66 3.28 8.64
CA ASP A 42 -3.61 3.93 9.94
C ASP A 42 -3.54 5.45 9.73
N ALA A 43 -4.65 6.15 10.00
CA ALA A 43 -4.70 7.61 9.90
C ALA A 43 -3.92 8.32 11.01
N ARG A 44 -3.43 7.59 12.01
CA ARG A 44 -2.71 8.09 13.18
C ARG A 44 -1.40 7.35 13.41
N TRP A 45 -0.75 6.91 12.33
CA TRP A 45 0.58 6.30 12.36
C TRP A 45 1.56 7.13 13.21
N SER A 46 1.48 8.46 13.07
CA SER A 46 2.04 9.40 14.03
C SER A 46 1.08 10.57 14.27
N GLU A 47 1.49 11.55 15.11
CA GLU A 47 0.70 12.77 15.31
C GLU A 47 0.50 13.58 14.02
N THR A 48 1.39 13.39 13.02
CA THR A 48 1.42 14.19 11.79
C THR A 48 1.34 13.37 10.51
N GLU A 49 1.36 12.04 10.61
CA GLU A 49 1.49 11.15 9.46
C GLU A 49 0.44 10.04 9.50
N SER A 50 0.05 9.61 8.31
CA SER A 50 -0.77 8.42 8.12
C SER A 50 0.00 7.40 7.30
N MET A 51 -0.28 6.11 7.52
CA MET A 51 0.40 5.02 6.81
C MET A 51 -0.62 4.10 6.15
N ALA A 52 -0.43 3.81 4.87
CA ALA A 52 -1.04 2.64 4.23
C ALA A 52 -0.04 1.48 4.24
N SER A 53 -0.52 0.26 4.44
CA SER A 53 0.31 -0.94 4.37
C SER A 53 -0.38 -2.08 3.63
N MET A 54 0.42 -2.94 3.03
CA MET A 54 -0.01 -4.23 2.51
C MET A 54 0.93 -5.31 2.99
N ARG A 55 0.38 -6.49 3.29
CA ARG A 55 1.14 -7.70 3.60
C ARG A 55 0.36 -8.90 3.07
N ASN A 56 1.04 -9.83 2.40
CA ASN A 56 0.37 -11.03 1.86
C ASN A 56 0.44 -12.26 2.78
N GLY A 57 1.01 -12.12 3.98
CA GLY A 57 1.22 -13.22 4.92
C GLY A 57 2.31 -14.23 4.50
N SER A 58 2.96 -14.02 3.35
CA SER A 58 3.98 -14.90 2.76
C SER A 58 5.30 -14.17 2.46
N GLY A 59 5.48 -12.97 3.02
CA GLY A 59 6.73 -12.20 2.98
C GLY A 59 6.70 -10.99 2.05
N ASP A 60 5.73 -10.85 1.14
CA ASP A 60 5.61 -9.63 0.35
C ASP A 60 4.89 -8.56 1.15
N GLU A 61 5.43 -7.35 1.11
CA GLU A 61 4.84 -6.21 1.81
C GLU A 61 5.18 -4.86 1.17
N TYR A 62 4.32 -3.88 1.42
CA TYR A 62 4.66 -2.48 1.19
C TYR A 62 4.15 -1.58 2.31
N SER A 63 4.75 -0.40 2.41
CA SER A 63 4.24 0.68 3.26
C SER A 63 4.35 2.02 2.53
N ILE A 64 3.35 2.86 2.74
CA ILE A 64 3.28 4.22 2.20
C ILE A 64 3.06 5.17 3.36
N VAL A 65 4.03 6.04 3.62
CA VAL A 65 3.93 7.09 4.62
C VAL A 65 3.51 8.38 3.93
N PHE A 66 2.42 8.98 4.40
CA PHE A 66 1.92 10.27 3.93
C PHE A 66 2.16 11.32 5.01
N SER A 67 2.83 12.43 4.66
CA SER A 67 3.18 13.52 5.57
C SER A 67 3.01 14.89 4.91
N ALA A 68 3.26 15.96 5.67
CA ALA A 68 3.30 17.31 5.11
C ALA A 68 4.47 17.52 4.14
N ALA A 69 5.54 16.72 4.25
CA ALA A 69 6.69 16.79 3.34
C ALA A 69 6.43 16.10 2.00
N GLY A 70 5.40 15.25 1.92
CA GLY A 70 5.04 14.50 0.71
C GLY A 70 4.67 13.06 1.05
N ALA A 71 5.09 12.12 0.21
CA ALA A 71 4.85 10.71 0.42
C ALA A 71 6.08 9.86 0.10
N TYR A 72 6.29 8.84 0.92
CA TYR A 72 7.35 7.83 0.78
C TYR A 72 6.70 6.46 0.61
N ILE A 73 7.17 5.68 -0.36
CA ILE A 73 6.73 4.32 -0.63
C ILE A 73 7.93 3.40 -0.53
N ARG A 74 7.81 2.33 0.25
CA ARG A 74 8.72 1.19 0.24
C ARG A 74 7.94 -0.07 -0.11
N GLY A 75 8.53 -0.94 -0.92
CA GLY A 75 8.01 -2.26 -1.21
C GLY A 75 9.11 -3.31 -1.07
N PHE A 76 8.72 -4.49 -0.66
CA PHE A 76 9.57 -5.67 -0.54
C PHE A 76 8.86 -6.85 -1.16
N ALA A 77 9.44 -7.36 -2.25
CA ALA A 77 9.03 -8.61 -2.86
C ALA A 77 9.99 -9.71 -2.38
N HIS A 78 9.46 -10.68 -1.62
CA HIS A 78 10.25 -11.68 -0.92
C HIS A 78 11.11 -12.53 -1.86
N GLU A 79 10.58 -12.85 -3.04
CA GLU A 79 11.26 -13.65 -4.06
C GLU A 79 12.12 -12.81 -5.02
N SER A 80 12.22 -11.50 -4.79
CA SER A 80 13.01 -10.62 -5.66
C SER A 80 14.51 -10.92 -5.54
N PRO A 81 15.24 -11.01 -6.66
CA PRO A 81 16.71 -11.09 -6.65
C PRO A 81 17.37 -9.82 -6.09
N MET A 82 16.61 -8.72 -5.96
CA MET A 82 17.08 -7.45 -5.42
C MET A 82 16.87 -7.33 -3.91
N GLY A 83 16.46 -8.41 -3.25
CA GLY A 83 16.29 -8.44 -1.80
C GLY A 83 17.63 -8.20 -1.07
N PRO A 84 17.62 -7.51 0.08
CA PRO A 84 18.83 -7.13 0.79
C PRO A 84 19.65 -8.33 1.28
N TYR A 85 18.98 -9.48 1.46
CA TYR A 85 19.56 -10.74 1.87
C TYR A 85 20.43 -11.41 0.78
N ALA A 86 20.26 -11.01 -0.48
CA ALA A 86 21.08 -11.50 -1.58
C ALA A 86 22.35 -10.65 -1.80
N ALA A 87 22.36 -9.40 -1.34
CA ALA A 87 23.39 -8.40 -1.63
C ALA A 87 24.13 -7.86 -0.38
N ASP A 88 23.95 -8.48 0.79
CA ASP A 88 24.47 -8.03 2.09
C ASP A 88 24.11 -6.55 2.42
N GLY A 89 22.90 -6.13 2.04
CA GLY A 89 22.41 -4.76 2.19
C GLY A 89 21.37 -4.38 1.13
N PRO A 90 20.67 -3.24 1.28
CA PRO A 90 19.73 -2.76 0.27
C PRO A 90 20.40 -2.67 -1.10
N TRP A 91 19.67 -3.06 -2.15
CA TRP A 91 20.20 -3.04 -3.51
C TRP A 91 20.66 -1.61 -3.90
N PRO A 92 21.84 -1.45 -4.53
CA PRO A 92 22.37 -0.15 -4.91
C PRO A 92 21.38 0.70 -5.71
N GLY A 93 21.23 1.96 -5.32
CA GLY A 93 20.32 2.91 -5.95
C GLY A 93 18.87 2.88 -5.45
N VAL A 94 18.44 1.85 -4.69
CA VAL A 94 17.06 1.78 -4.17
C VAL A 94 16.84 2.86 -3.11
N LEU A 95 17.76 3.02 -2.16
CA LEU A 95 17.65 3.98 -1.06
C LEU A 95 18.64 5.17 -1.15
N ASP A 96 19.63 5.10 -2.04
CA ASP A 96 20.79 6.00 -2.06
C ASP A 96 20.43 7.48 -2.29
N GLU A 97 19.37 7.72 -3.06
CA GLU A 97 18.92 9.06 -3.44
C GLU A 97 17.66 9.54 -2.70
N VAL A 98 17.21 8.79 -1.68
CA VAL A 98 16.03 9.18 -0.90
C VAL A 98 16.28 10.56 -0.27
N PRO A 99 15.39 11.55 -0.49
CA PRO A 99 15.53 12.89 0.06
C PRO A 99 15.63 12.87 1.59
N ILE A 100 16.38 13.82 2.14
CA ILE A 100 16.60 13.94 3.59
C ILE A 100 15.29 14.05 4.39
N VAL A 101 14.25 14.62 3.77
CA VAL A 101 12.92 14.75 4.38
C VAL A 101 12.22 13.42 4.64
N PHE A 102 12.62 12.35 3.94
CA PHE A 102 12.09 10.99 4.12
C PHE A 102 13.08 10.05 4.82
N ARG A 103 14.19 10.57 5.33
CA ARG A 103 15.22 9.74 5.97
C ARG A 103 14.71 8.98 7.19
N SER A 104 13.81 9.60 7.97
CA SER A 104 13.13 8.92 9.08
C SER A 104 12.32 7.71 8.62
N CYS A 105 11.74 7.74 7.42
CA CYS A 105 11.03 6.59 6.86
C CYS A 105 11.99 5.46 6.47
N VAL A 106 13.21 5.78 6.01
CA VAL A 106 14.23 4.76 5.70
C VAL A 106 14.76 4.10 6.96
N GLU A 107 14.91 4.87 8.03
CA GLU A 107 15.43 4.44 9.33
C GLU A 107 14.35 3.89 10.27
N GLU A 108 13.09 3.80 9.80
CA GLU A 108 11.94 3.37 10.59
C GLU A 108 12.07 1.90 10.99
N PRO A 109 12.12 1.57 12.30
CA PRO A 109 12.20 0.19 12.77
C PRO A 109 11.07 -0.71 12.24
N ALA A 110 9.87 -0.18 12.04
CA ALA A 110 8.75 -0.95 11.50
C ALA A 110 8.95 -1.42 10.04
N PHE A 111 9.93 -0.84 9.32
CA PHE A 111 10.27 -1.20 7.93
C PHE A 111 11.62 -1.92 7.82
N SER A 112 12.16 -2.36 8.94
CA SER A 112 13.42 -3.10 9.04
C SER A 112 13.21 -4.45 9.72
N ASP A 113 14.12 -5.38 9.51
CA ASP A 113 14.13 -6.64 10.26
C ASP A 113 14.72 -6.48 11.67
N GLU A 114 14.85 -7.59 12.40
CA GLU A 114 15.32 -7.62 13.78
C GLU A 114 16.76 -7.12 13.96
N ASP A 115 17.58 -7.16 12.91
CA ASP A 115 18.96 -6.67 12.90
C ASP A 115 19.06 -5.22 12.41
N GLY A 116 17.93 -4.59 12.07
CA GLY A 116 17.86 -3.24 11.54
C GLY A 116 18.19 -3.14 10.05
N MET A 117 18.14 -4.26 9.30
CA MET A 117 18.27 -4.24 7.85
C MET A 117 16.97 -3.74 7.21
N PRO A 118 17.00 -2.69 6.36
CA PRO A 118 15.80 -2.25 5.66
C PRO A 118 15.22 -3.35 4.76
N VAL A 119 13.95 -3.69 4.96
CA VAL A 119 13.22 -4.70 4.20
C VAL A 119 12.63 -4.06 2.95
N VAL A 120 13.44 -4.00 1.89
CA VAL A 120 13.12 -3.24 0.67
C VAL A 120 13.74 -3.84 -0.58
N THR A 121 12.96 -3.89 -1.66
CA THR A 121 13.41 -4.18 -3.04
C THR A 121 13.12 -3.01 -3.97
N THR A 122 12.19 -2.13 -3.58
CA THR A 122 11.74 -1.00 -4.39
C THR A 122 11.37 0.19 -3.50
N CYS A 123 11.71 1.40 -3.93
CA CYS A 123 11.43 2.63 -3.20
C CYS A 123 11.05 3.76 -4.17
N MET A 124 10.04 4.54 -3.80
CA MET A 124 9.62 5.75 -4.50
C MET A 124 9.29 6.85 -3.50
N TRP A 125 9.35 8.09 -3.94
CA TRP A 125 8.93 9.24 -3.17
C TRP A 125 8.38 10.33 -4.05
N ARG A 126 7.59 11.22 -3.45
CA ARG A 126 7.17 12.47 -4.05
C ARG A 126 7.13 13.52 -2.97
N GLU A 127 7.96 14.55 -3.06
CA GLU A 127 7.88 15.69 -2.16
C GLU A 127 6.61 16.50 -2.44
N ALA A 128 6.10 17.23 -1.45
CA ALA A 128 4.84 17.95 -1.56
C ALA A 128 4.81 18.99 -2.69
N GLU A 129 5.98 19.56 -3.01
CA GLU A 129 6.15 20.55 -4.09
C GLU A 129 6.41 19.92 -5.46
N ASP A 130 6.63 18.59 -5.53
CA ASP A 130 6.88 17.89 -6.79
C ASP A 130 5.57 17.49 -7.51
N ASP A 131 5.64 17.47 -8.83
CA ASP A 131 4.57 17.09 -9.75
C ASP A 131 4.54 15.57 -10.01
N THR A 132 5.65 14.89 -9.78
CA THR A 132 5.88 13.50 -10.22
C THR A 132 6.50 12.64 -9.12
N TRP A 133 6.16 11.36 -9.09
CA TRP A 133 6.90 10.38 -8.29
C TRP A 133 8.29 10.14 -8.85
N LYS A 134 9.25 10.02 -7.95
CA LYS A 134 10.66 9.76 -8.20
C LYS A 134 11.06 8.45 -7.54
N SER A 135 12.17 7.91 -8.01
CA SER A 135 12.90 6.79 -7.43
C SER A 135 14.39 7.06 -7.65
N GLY A 136 15.26 6.33 -6.97
CA GLY A 136 16.70 6.47 -7.19
C GLY A 136 17.13 5.93 -8.56
N VAL A 137 18.39 6.17 -8.90
CA VAL A 137 19.03 5.57 -10.07
C VAL A 137 19.50 4.15 -9.73
N ILE A 138 18.70 3.17 -10.14
CA ILE A 138 18.89 1.74 -9.87
C ILE A 138 19.56 1.05 -11.06
N ASP A 139 20.65 0.34 -10.77
CA ASP A 139 21.28 -0.63 -11.67
C ASP A 139 20.57 -1.98 -11.56
N PHE A 140 19.53 -2.20 -12.38
CA PHE A 140 18.78 -3.47 -12.39
C PHE A 140 19.64 -4.64 -12.90
N PRO A 141 19.38 -5.88 -12.43
CA PRO A 141 20.02 -7.08 -12.96
C PRO A 141 19.85 -7.20 -14.49
N ALA A 142 20.96 -7.22 -15.22
CA ALA A 142 20.96 -7.12 -16.69
C ALA A 142 20.38 -8.37 -17.41
N ASP A 143 20.36 -9.51 -16.73
CA ASP A 143 19.87 -10.79 -17.24
C ASP A 143 18.39 -11.06 -16.92
N MET A 144 17.74 -10.17 -16.17
CA MET A 144 16.34 -10.31 -15.75
C MET A 144 15.44 -9.36 -16.52
N VAL A 145 14.56 -9.93 -17.36
CA VAL A 145 13.51 -9.19 -18.05
C VAL A 145 12.25 -9.22 -17.19
N GLY A 146 11.63 -8.06 -16.94
CA GLY A 146 10.28 -7.99 -16.37
C GLY A 146 10.15 -7.14 -15.11
N ASP A 147 10.10 -7.79 -13.96
CA ASP A 147 9.80 -7.18 -12.66
C ASP A 147 10.82 -7.56 -11.57
N PRO A 148 12.13 -7.33 -11.79
CA PRO A 148 13.18 -7.76 -10.87
C PRO A 148 13.08 -7.16 -9.46
N ASP A 149 12.48 -5.98 -9.31
CA ASP A 149 12.24 -5.32 -8.01
C ASP A 149 10.87 -5.66 -7.39
N GLY A 150 10.03 -6.40 -8.12
CA GLY A 150 8.68 -6.81 -7.72
C GLY A 150 7.63 -5.69 -7.72
N ALA A 151 7.99 -4.48 -8.16
CA ALA A 151 7.14 -3.31 -8.06
C ALA A 151 5.84 -3.46 -8.88
N GLY A 152 5.91 -4.13 -10.02
CA GLY A 152 4.78 -4.41 -10.90
C GLY A 152 3.69 -5.23 -10.21
N TYR A 153 4.07 -6.27 -9.49
CA TYR A 153 3.16 -7.09 -8.70
C TYR A 153 2.63 -6.34 -7.47
N LEU A 154 3.54 -5.80 -6.63
CA LEU A 154 3.22 -5.18 -5.35
C LEU A 154 2.25 -4.01 -5.48
N PHE A 155 2.45 -3.16 -6.49
CA PHE A 155 1.73 -1.89 -6.63
C PHE A 155 0.62 -1.92 -7.67
N ARG A 156 0.22 -3.11 -8.14
CA ARG A 156 -0.80 -3.27 -9.20
C ARG A 156 -2.09 -2.52 -8.89
N LEU A 157 -2.63 -2.66 -7.67
CA LEU A 157 -3.86 -1.98 -7.24
C LEU A 157 -3.66 -0.49 -6.88
N LEU A 158 -2.42 -0.01 -6.79
CA LEU A 158 -2.14 1.42 -6.68
C LEU A 158 -2.12 2.12 -8.04
N VAL A 159 -1.83 1.36 -9.11
CA VAL A 159 -1.85 1.82 -10.50
C VAL A 159 -3.25 1.67 -11.10
N ASP A 160 -3.79 0.45 -11.11
CA ASP A 160 -5.18 0.21 -11.51
C ASP A 160 -6.08 0.36 -10.29
N ARG A 161 -6.61 1.57 -10.14
CA ARG A 161 -7.42 2.00 -9.00
C ARG A 161 -8.92 1.82 -9.25
N SER A 162 -9.29 1.04 -10.26
CA SER A 162 -10.70 0.74 -10.55
C SER A 162 -11.30 -0.17 -9.48
N ALA A 163 -12.61 -0.03 -9.23
CA ALA A 163 -13.33 -0.91 -8.31
C ALA A 163 -13.33 -2.35 -8.84
N GLU A 164 -13.32 -2.51 -10.16
CA GLU A 164 -13.24 -3.79 -10.87
C GLU A 164 -11.91 -4.50 -10.62
N ALA A 165 -10.78 -3.78 -10.66
CA ALA A 165 -9.48 -4.37 -10.38
C ALA A 165 -9.36 -4.85 -8.93
N PHE A 166 -9.92 -4.09 -7.98
CA PHE A 166 -9.98 -4.51 -6.58
C PHE A 166 -10.93 -5.70 -6.39
N GLN A 167 -12.15 -5.64 -6.95
CA GLN A 167 -13.13 -6.72 -6.87
C GLN A 167 -12.55 -8.02 -7.41
N GLN A 168 -11.95 -8.00 -8.60
CA GLN A 168 -11.32 -9.18 -9.19
C GLN A 168 -10.24 -9.76 -8.27
N TRP A 169 -9.37 -8.90 -7.72
CA TRP A 169 -8.36 -9.34 -6.78
C TRP A 169 -8.97 -9.95 -5.50
N ALA A 170 -10.01 -9.33 -4.95
CA ALA A 170 -10.65 -9.78 -3.72
C ALA A 170 -11.40 -11.11 -3.93
N GLU A 171 -12.06 -11.29 -5.07
CA GLU A 171 -12.72 -12.55 -5.44
C GLU A 171 -11.71 -13.69 -5.60
N ASP A 172 -10.56 -13.40 -6.22
CA ASP A 172 -9.47 -14.36 -6.36
C ASP A 172 -8.84 -14.71 -4.99
N TYR A 173 -8.66 -13.73 -4.10
CA TYR A 173 -7.98 -13.91 -2.82
C TYR A 173 -8.86 -14.59 -1.76
N TYR A 174 -10.11 -14.13 -1.60
CA TYR A 174 -11.06 -14.66 -0.63
C TYR A 174 -11.87 -15.85 -1.16
N GLU A 175 -11.66 -16.23 -2.43
CA GLU A 175 -12.38 -17.30 -3.12
C GLU A 175 -13.92 -17.16 -3.03
N ALA A 176 -14.41 -15.92 -2.99
CA ALA A 176 -15.82 -15.59 -2.76
C ALA A 176 -16.26 -14.39 -3.61
N PRO A 177 -17.51 -14.34 -4.10
CA PRO A 177 -18.02 -13.18 -4.85
C PRO A 177 -18.02 -11.91 -4.01
N VAL A 178 -17.69 -10.77 -4.63
CA VAL A 178 -17.68 -9.45 -3.98
C VAL A 178 -18.62 -8.49 -4.73
N ASP A 179 -19.52 -7.82 -4.01
CA ASP A 179 -20.47 -6.89 -4.62
C ASP A 179 -19.77 -5.64 -5.16
N LEU A 180 -19.70 -5.52 -6.49
CA LEU A 180 -19.01 -4.43 -7.17
C LEU A 180 -19.62 -3.05 -6.89
N GLU A 181 -20.95 -2.94 -6.72
CA GLU A 181 -21.57 -1.65 -6.42
C GLU A 181 -21.24 -1.18 -5.00
N ALA A 182 -21.13 -2.13 -4.07
CA ALA A 182 -20.66 -1.84 -2.72
C ALA A 182 -19.18 -1.41 -2.71
N VAL A 183 -18.31 -2.07 -3.48
CA VAL A 183 -16.91 -1.63 -3.65
C VAL A 183 -16.85 -0.22 -4.25
N ARG A 184 -17.59 0.05 -5.33
CA ARG A 184 -17.70 1.39 -5.94
C ARG A 184 -18.17 2.43 -4.94
N HIS A 185 -19.14 2.10 -4.10
CA HIS A 185 -19.61 3.00 -3.04
C HIS A 185 -18.49 3.42 -2.08
N VAL A 186 -17.66 2.47 -1.66
CA VAL A 186 -16.53 2.74 -0.77
C VAL A 186 -15.40 3.48 -1.49
N PHE A 187 -15.14 3.17 -2.76
CA PHE A 187 -14.10 3.82 -3.56
C PHE A 187 -14.46 5.27 -3.91
N ASP A 188 -15.76 5.58 -4.01
CA ASP A 188 -16.26 6.95 -4.10
C ASP A 188 -16.19 7.73 -2.77
N SER A 189 -15.57 7.17 -1.72
CA SER A 189 -15.46 7.76 -0.38
C SER A 189 -16.81 8.15 0.24
N ARG A 190 -17.89 7.40 -0.09
CA ARG A 190 -19.20 7.62 0.52
C ARG A 190 -19.24 6.95 1.90
N PRO A 191 -19.91 7.56 2.91
CA PRO A 191 -20.08 6.93 4.22
C PRO A 191 -20.70 5.54 4.12
N LEU A 192 -20.24 4.61 4.97
CA LEU A 192 -20.80 3.27 5.03
C LEU A 192 -22.27 3.31 5.47
N THR A 193 -23.04 2.33 5.01
CA THR A 193 -24.42 2.08 5.44
C THR A 193 -24.58 0.60 5.72
N ASP A 194 -25.57 0.22 6.53
CA ASP A 194 -25.85 -1.20 6.79
C ASP A 194 -26.07 -2.00 5.51
N THR A 195 -26.68 -1.39 4.49
CA THR A 195 -26.88 -2.03 3.18
C THR A 195 -25.56 -2.34 2.47
N ILE A 196 -24.60 -1.41 2.52
CA ILE A 196 -23.28 -1.58 1.89
C ILE A 196 -22.45 -2.61 2.66
N VAL A 197 -22.45 -2.54 3.99
CA VAL A 197 -21.75 -3.51 4.83
C VAL A 197 -22.30 -4.92 4.59
N ASN A 198 -23.62 -5.10 4.65
CA ASN A 198 -24.25 -6.41 4.43
C ASN A 198 -24.07 -6.95 3.00
N ALA A 199 -23.90 -6.08 2.00
CA ALA A 199 -23.62 -6.49 0.61
C ALA A 199 -22.18 -7.03 0.44
N LEU A 200 -21.21 -6.48 1.19
CA LEU A 200 -19.83 -6.94 1.18
C LEU A 200 -19.62 -8.14 2.10
N ASN A 201 -20.20 -8.10 3.31
CA ASN A 201 -20.09 -9.17 4.29
C ASN A 201 -21.35 -9.20 5.17
N SER A 202 -22.19 -10.22 4.98
CA SER A 202 -23.45 -10.39 5.74
C SER A 202 -23.26 -10.93 7.17
N GLU A 203 -22.03 -11.26 7.56
CA GLU A 203 -21.72 -11.82 8.89
C GLU A 203 -21.41 -10.74 9.93
N ILE A 204 -21.20 -9.49 9.50
CA ILE A 204 -20.90 -8.36 10.38
C ILE A 204 -21.94 -7.24 10.22
N ALA A 205 -21.99 -6.36 11.22
CA ALA A 205 -22.81 -5.15 11.20
C ALA A 205 -21.94 -3.89 11.20
N MET A 206 -22.55 -2.74 10.88
CA MET A 206 -21.86 -1.45 10.93
C MET A 206 -21.24 -1.16 12.32
N ALA A 207 -21.89 -1.63 13.40
CA ALA A 207 -21.42 -1.45 14.77
C ALA A 207 -20.06 -2.14 15.03
N ASP A 208 -19.72 -3.19 14.27
CA ASP A 208 -18.45 -3.90 14.43
C ASP A 208 -17.28 -3.09 13.86
N LEU A 209 -17.55 -2.14 12.96
CA LEU A 209 -16.57 -1.34 12.22
C LEU A 209 -16.25 0.01 12.88
N GLU A 210 -16.80 0.32 14.05
CA GLU A 210 -16.62 1.65 14.68
C GLU A 210 -15.14 1.98 14.90
N LYS A 211 -14.36 0.99 15.34
CA LYS A 211 -12.91 1.14 15.54
C LYS A 211 -12.18 1.30 14.21
N ASP A 212 -12.50 0.48 13.22
CA ASP A 212 -11.89 0.54 11.89
C ASP A 212 -12.13 1.89 11.22
N ILE A 213 -13.38 2.37 11.22
CA ILE A 213 -13.73 3.69 10.66
C ILE A 213 -12.91 4.80 11.34
N ALA A 214 -12.77 4.73 12.68
CA ALA A 214 -12.01 5.70 13.43
C ALA A 214 -10.51 5.64 13.12
N GLU A 215 -9.91 4.43 13.08
CA GLU A 215 -8.49 4.18 12.80
C GLU A 215 -8.11 4.57 11.36
N ILE A 216 -8.90 4.12 10.38
CA ILE A 216 -8.72 4.40 8.96
C ILE A 216 -9.01 5.88 8.65
N GLY A 217 -9.77 6.57 9.51
CA GLY A 217 -10.23 7.94 9.26
C GLY A 217 -11.18 8.00 8.06
N TYR A 218 -12.02 6.97 7.90
CA TYR A 218 -12.97 6.86 6.81
C TYR A 218 -14.16 7.81 7.01
N PRO A 219 -14.77 8.39 5.95
CA PRO A 219 -15.87 9.33 6.07
C PRO A 219 -17.05 8.80 6.89
N GLN A 220 -17.48 9.61 7.86
CA GLN A 220 -18.70 9.39 8.65
C GLN A 220 -19.82 10.29 8.10
N GLY A 221 -21.04 9.75 8.05
CA GLY A 221 -22.24 10.45 7.56
C GLY A 221 -22.93 11.30 8.61
#